data_AF-A0AAD1TEW6-F1
#
_entry.id   AF-A0AAD1TEW6-F1
#
_cell.length_a   1.000
_cell.length_b   1.000
_cell.length_c   1.000
_cell.angle_alpha   90.00
_cell.angle_beta   90.00
_cell.angle_gamma   90.00
#
_symmetry.space_group_name_H-M   'P 1'
#
loop_
_entity.id
_entity.type
_entity.pdbx_description
1 polymer ?
#
loop_
_entity_poly.entity_id
_entity_poly.type
_entity_poly.pdbx_seq_one_letter_code
_entity_poly.pdbx_strand_id
1 'polypeptide(L)' 'FLESVGFVNVDAQDRTDQFVQVLNVELKRTQEIKEDFLKSFSEEDYTYIIDGWKEKLHRCSLGDQRWGLFYAEKPRDTIL' A
#
# COMPACT_ATOMS: atom_id res chain seq x y z
N PHE A 1 -2.01 -20.87 -2.82
CA PHE A 1 -3.15 -19.95 -2.60
C PHE A 1 -3.78 -20.29 -1.25
N LEU A 2 -4.54 -19.40 -0.62
CA LEU A 2 -5.01 -19.62 0.76
C LEU A 2 -5.86 -20.90 0.92
N GLU A 3 -6.53 -21.30 -0.15
CA GLU A 3 -7.26 -22.56 -0.28
C GLU A 3 -6.36 -23.78 -0.06
N SER A 4 -5.09 -23.72 -0.47
CA SER A 4 -4.16 -24.86 -0.32
C SER A 4 -3.77 -25.14 1.13
N VAL A 5 -4.10 -24.25 2.06
CA VAL A 5 -3.92 -24.46 3.51
C VAL A 5 -5.25 -24.56 4.26
N GLY A 6 -6.35 -24.78 3.53
CA GLY A 6 -7.65 -25.11 4.11
C GLY A 6 -8.58 -23.93 4.40
N PHE A 7 -8.23 -22.70 3.97
CA PHE A 7 -9.17 -21.59 4.03
C PHE A 7 -10.31 -21.76 3.02
N VAL A 8 -11.50 -21.30 3.41
CA VAL A 8 -12.69 -21.19 2.54
C VAL A 8 -13.05 -19.72 2.34
N ASN A 9 -13.96 -19.44 1.39
CA ASN A 9 -14.40 -18.07 1.08
C ASN A 9 -13.24 -17.10 0.81
N VAL A 10 -12.23 -17.58 0.07
CA VAL A 10 -11.03 -16.81 -0.27
C VAL A 10 -11.39 -15.76 -1.33
N ASP A 11 -11.02 -14.51 -1.05
CA ASP A 11 -11.09 -13.38 -1.97
C ASP A 11 -9.73 -12.66 -1.98
N ALA A 12 -9.10 -12.64 -3.15
CA ALA A 12 -7.79 -12.04 -3.36
C ALA A 12 -7.91 -10.95 -4.44
N GLN A 13 -7.72 -9.70 -4.02
CA GLN A 13 -7.89 -8.53 -4.88
C GLN A 13 -6.55 -7.83 -5.09
N ASP A 14 -6.24 -7.51 -6.34
CA ASP A 14 -5.21 -6.51 -6.65
C ASP A 14 -5.83 -5.11 -6.48
N ARG A 15 -5.38 -4.38 -5.46
CA ARG A 15 -5.79 -3.01 -5.15
C ARG A 15 -4.70 -2.00 -5.46
N THR A 16 -3.80 -2.31 -6.39
CA THR A 16 -2.69 -1.41 -6.75
C THR A 16 -3.19 -0.06 -7.27
N ASP A 17 -4.31 -0.01 -7.99
CA ASP A 17 -4.88 1.28 -8.43
C ASP A 17 -5.28 2.16 -7.25
N GLN A 18 -5.90 1.57 -6.21
CA GLN A 18 -6.22 2.28 -4.97
C GLN A 18 -4.94 2.74 -4.27
N PHE A 19 -3.90 1.90 -4.23
CA PHE A 19 -2.61 2.25 -3.65
C PHE A 19 -1.97 3.45 -4.36
N VAL A 20 -1.96 3.44 -5.69
CA VAL A 20 -1.42 4.52 -6.53
C VAL A 20 -2.18 5.83 -6.30
N GLN A 21 -3.50 5.77 -6.15
CA GLN A 21 -4.31 6.96 -5.82
C GLN A 21 -3.91 7.55 -4.47
N VAL A 22 -3.81 6.72 -3.43
CA VAL A 22 -3.35 7.15 -2.09
C VAL A 22 -1.94 7.74 -2.17
N LEU A 23 -1.03 7.09 -2.91
CA LEU A 23 0.33 7.56 -3.11
C LEU A 23 0.37 8.97 -3.72
N ASN A 24 -0.40 9.22 -4.77
CA ASN A 24 -0.45 10.54 -5.40
C ASN A 24 -1.04 11.61 -4.48
N VAL A 25 -2.08 11.28 -3.70
CA VAL A 25 -2.73 12.22 -2.78
C VAL A 25 -1.79 12.66 -1.66
N GLU A 26 -1.15 11.74 -0.94
CA GLU A 26 -0.28 12.18 0.15
C GLU A 26 1.04 12.76 -0.39
N LEU A 27 1.56 12.31 -1.54
CA LEU A 27 2.74 12.96 -2.15
C LEU A 27 2.46 14.45 -2.39
N LYS A 28 1.31 14.77 -3.00
CA LYS A 28 0.88 16.15 -3.21
C LYS A 28 0.74 16.89 -1.88
N ARG A 29 0.05 16.30 -0.90
CA ARG A 29 -0.17 16.92 0.42
C ARG A 29 1.15 17.19 1.15
N THR A 30 2.09 16.26 1.13
CA THR A 30 3.42 16.42 1.74
C THR A 30 4.22 17.53 1.06
N GLN A 31 4.14 17.64 -0.26
CA GLN A 31 4.78 18.73 -1.01
C GLN A 31 4.22 20.11 -0.64
N GLU A 32 2.90 20.21 -0.46
CA GLU A 32 2.22 21.46 -0.08
C GLU A 32 2.61 21.95 1.32
N ILE A 33 3.08 21.07 2.21
CA ILE A 33 3.47 21.40 3.60
C ILE A 33 4.98 21.44 3.83
N LYS A 34 5.83 21.49 2.78
CA LYS A 34 7.30 21.44 2.93
C LYS A 34 7.83 22.41 4.00
N GLU A 35 7.41 23.67 3.95
CA GLU A 35 7.87 24.70 4.89
C GLU A 35 7.49 24.39 6.36
N ASP A 36 6.29 23.84 6.59
CA ASP A 36 5.86 23.44 7.93
C ASP A 36 6.58 22.18 8.40
N PHE A 37 6.84 21.24 7.49
CA PHE A 37 7.63 20.03 7.77
C PHE A 37 9.05 20.39 8.23
N LEU A 38 9.71 21.33 7.56
CA LEU A 38 11.08 21.77 7.87
C LEU A 38 11.21 22.52 9.21
N LYS A 39 10.09 22.91 9.84
CA LYS A 39 10.11 23.45 11.22
C LYS A 39 10.38 22.38 12.27
N SER A 40 10.15 21.10 11.93
CA SER A 40 10.25 19.98 12.88
C SER A 40 11.19 18.87 12.43
N PHE A 41 11.59 18.85 11.15
CA PHE A 41 12.39 17.79 10.54
C PHE A 41 13.43 18.36 9.57
N SER A 42 14.40 17.54 9.17
CA SER A 42 15.44 17.96 8.24
C SER A 42 14.98 17.93 6.78
N GLU A 43 15.74 18.60 5.91
CA GLU A 43 15.53 18.48 4.46
C GLU A 43 15.85 17.08 3.93
N GLU A 44 16.75 16.36 4.58
CA GLU A 44 17.05 14.96 4.27
C GLU A 44 15.84 14.07 4.56
N ASP A 45 15.18 14.24 5.72
CA ASP A 45 13.95 13.51 6.06
C ASP A 45 12.84 13.78 5.04
N TYR A 46 12.68 15.04 4.64
CA TYR A 46 11.69 15.43 3.64
C TYR A 46 11.98 14.76 2.29
N THR A 47 13.23 14.82 1.84
CA THR A 47 13.67 14.25 0.56
C THR A 47 13.51 12.74 0.55
N TYR A 48 13.89 12.06 1.63
CA TYR A 48 13.71 10.63 1.81
C TYR A 48 12.24 10.19 1.64
N ILE A 49 11.30 10.96 2.22
CA ILE A 49 9.86 10.69 2.07
C ILE A 49 9.43 10.90 0.61
N ILE A 50 9.75 12.06 0.01
CA ILE A 50 9.33 12.37 -1.36
C ILE A 50 9.84 11.33 -2.36
N ASP A 51 11.11 10.97 -2.28
CA ASP A 51 11.73 10.04 -3.21
C ASP A 51 11.21 8.61 -2.98
N GLY A 52 11.06 8.20 -1.72
CA GLY A 52 10.47 6.90 -1.38
C GLY A 52 9.05 6.72 -1.94
N TRP A 53 8.25 7.80 -2.02
CA TRP A 53 6.91 7.74 -2.61
C TRP A 53 6.95 7.72 -4.15
N LYS A 54 7.81 8.50 -4.78
CA LYS A 54 8.03 8.47 -6.24
C LYS A 54 8.54 7.11 -6.71
N GLU A 55 9.45 6.50 -5.97
CA GLU A 55 9.94 5.16 -6.29
C GLU A 55 8.85 4.09 -6.17
N LYS A 56 7.97 4.17 -5.15
CA LYS A 56 6.82 3.27 -5.04
C LYS A 56 5.90 3.40 -6.25
N LEU A 57 5.61 4.63 -6.69
CA LEU A 57 4.82 4.88 -7.90
C LEU A 57 5.48 4.27 -9.13
N HIS A 58 6.79 4.42 -9.28
CA HIS A 58 7.55 3.81 -10.38
C HIS A 58 7.48 2.28 -10.35
N ARG A 59 7.72 1.65 -9.19
CA ARG A 59 7.60 0.19 -9.05
C ARG A 59 6.18 -0.30 -9.31
N CYS A 60 5.15 0.46 -8.94
CA CYS A 60 3.76 0.12 -9.27
C CYS A 60 3.49 0.20 -10.79
N SER A 61 4.08 1.15 -11.50
CA SER A 61 3.92 1.28 -12.96
C SER A 61 4.64 0.18 -13.73
N LEU A 62 5.75 -0.34 -13.20
CA LEU A 62 6.45 -1.51 -13.76
C LEU A 62 5.78 -2.83 -13.38
N GLY A 63 4.98 -2.84 -12.32
CA GLY A 63 4.34 -4.04 -11.77
C GLY A 63 5.18 -4.80 -10.75
N ASP A 64 6.36 -4.28 -10.41
CA ASP A 64 7.28 -4.84 -9.40
C ASP A 64 6.71 -4.73 -7.98
N GLN A 65 5.82 -3.75 -7.75
CA GLN A 65 5.14 -3.54 -6.48
C GLN A 65 3.63 -3.52 -6.68
N ARG A 66 2.91 -4.34 -5.92
CA ARG A 66 1.45 -4.46 -5.92
C ARG A 66 0.89 -4.33 -4.51
N TRP A 67 -0.38 -3.95 -4.38
CA TRP A 67 -1.09 -3.95 -3.11
C TRP A 67 -2.21 -4.98 -3.11
N GLY A 68 -1.97 -6.13 -2.49
CA GLY A 68 -2.97 -7.19 -2.38
C GLY A 68 -3.85 -7.03 -1.15
N LEU A 69 -5.17 -7.15 -1.33
CA LEU A 69 -6.10 -7.42 -0.22
C LEU A 69 -6.49 -8.89 -0.27
N PHE A 70 -6.35 -9.57 0.85
CA PHE A 70 -6.72 -10.97 1.00
C PHE A 70 -7.73 -11.13 2.13
N TYR A 71 -8.86 -11.72 1.82
CA TYR A 71 -9.88 -12.15 2.75
C TYR A 71 -10.06 -13.67 2.65
N ALA A 72 -10.32 -14.30 3.79
CA ALA A 72 -10.55 -15.74 3.87
C ALA A 72 -11.20 -16.10 5.21
N GLU A 73 -11.91 -17.22 5.23
CA GLU A 73 -12.55 -17.76 6.44
C GLU A 73 -11.97 -19.13 6.81
N LYS A 74 -11.85 -19.40 8.11
CA LYS A 74 -11.62 -20.76 8.59
C LYS A 74 -12.90 -21.58 8.37
N PRO A 75 -12.84 -22.79 7.79
CA PRO A 75 -14.02 -23.65 7.67
C PRO A 75 -14.62 -23.93 9.04
N ARG A 76 -15.96 -23.94 9.14
CA ARG A 76 -16.64 -24.32 10.37
C ARG A 76 -16.55 -25.84 10.54
N ASP A 77 -16.23 -26.28 11.74
CA ASP A 77 -16.38 -27.68 12.11
C ASP A 77 -17.87 -28.02 12.07
N THR A 78 -18.28 -28.88 11.13
CA THR A 78 -19.65 -29.40 11.11
C THR A 78 -19.70 -30.51 12.14
N ILE A 79 -20.14 -30.21 13.36
CA ILE A 79 -20.50 -31.26 14.32
C ILE A 79 -21.78 -31.90 13.79
N LEU A 80 -21.65 -33.10 13.21
CA LEU A 80 -22.76 -33.98 12.85
C LEU A 80 -23.40 -34.57 14.11
#